data_AF-A0A351AVI9-F1
#
_entry.id   AF-A0A351AVI9-F1
#
_cell.length_a   1.000
_cell.length_b   1.000
_cell.length_c   1.000
_cell.angle_alpha   90.00
_cell.angle_beta   90.00
_cell.angle_gamma   90.00
#
_symmetry.space_group_name_H-M   'P 1'
#
loop_
_entity.id
_entity.type
_entity.pdbx_description
1 polymer ?
#
loop_
_entity_poly.entity_id
_entity_poly.type
_entity_poly.pdbx_seq_one_letter_code
_entity_poly.pdbx_strand_id
1 'polypeptide(L)'
;MLDKQQKAAIGFAYIIENLQTCSPFGEELARHTRAYPCEENARLCRELENVRLLAETIRSDAAREALSAAERALMQLKDVRRSVARSREMTLTDVEFFEIKRFLIKLDALAEAFSKIPCRERLNEIDIHTMPHALSIVDPDGMRAMTFRVSDSASAELAKIRRERKRVDAELRRDPVEGRDALEAERTLLAAREESEELRIRTEMTRAFTEHSHET
;
A
#
# COMPACT_ATOMS: atom_id res chain seq x y z
N MET A 1 -36.50 -4.84 -4.46
CA MET A 1 -35.20 -5.49 -4.73
C MET A 1 -35.47 -6.66 -5.67
N LEU A 2 -34.70 -6.83 -6.76
CA LEU A 2 -34.94 -7.91 -7.72
C LEU A 2 -34.65 -9.28 -7.10
N ASP A 3 -35.49 -10.27 -7.37
CA ASP A 3 -35.27 -11.65 -6.97
C ASP A 3 -34.20 -12.34 -7.84
N LYS A 4 -33.81 -13.57 -7.49
CA LYS A 4 -32.77 -14.32 -8.21
C LYS A 4 -33.15 -14.64 -9.66
N GLN A 5 -34.42 -14.94 -9.93
CA GLN A 5 -34.88 -15.24 -11.30
C GLN A 5 -34.88 -13.98 -12.16
N GLN A 6 -35.30 -12.85 -11.60
CA GLN A 6 -35.27 -11.55 -12.27
C GLN A 6 -33.84 -11.10 -12.57
N LYS A 7 -32.89 -11.28 -11.63
CA LYS A 7 -31.46 -10.99 -11.85
C LYS A 7 -30.84 -11.87 -12.94
N ALA A 8 -31.22 -13.15 -13.00
CA ALA A 8 -30.77 -14.05 -14.06
C ALA A 8 -31.36 -13.64 -15.42
N ALA A 9 -32.65 -13.27 -15.46
CA ALA A 9 -33.34 -12.87 -16.69
C ALA A 9 -32.74 -11.61 -17.34
N ILE A 10 -32.23 -10.66 -16.56
CA ILE A 10 -31.57 -9.45 -17.08
C ILE A 10 -30.07 -9.63 -17.33
N GLY A 11 -29.53 -10.85 -17.17
CA GLY A 11 -28.11 -11.14 -17.36
C GLY A 11 -27.18 -10.54 -16.29
N PHE A 12 -27.73 -9.97 -15.21
CA PHE A 12 -26.93 -9.34 -14.16
C PHE A 12 -26.01 -10.35 -13.47
N ALA A 13 -26.52 -11.54 -13.15
CA ALA A 13 -25.70 -12.60 -12.56
C ALA A 13 -24.52 -12.98 -13.47
N TYR A 14 -24.77 -13.12 -14.77
CA TYR A 14 -23.73 -13.43 -15.76
C TYR A 14 -22.64 -12.36 -15.81
N ILE A 15 -23.00 -11.07 -15.85
CA ILE A 15 -22.01 -9.98 -15.91
C ILE A 15 -21.13 -9.98 -14.65
N ILE A 16 -21.73 -10.10 -13.46
CA ILE A 16 -20.98 -10.08 -12.19
C ILE A 16 -20.07 -11.31 -12.07
N GLU A 17 -20.54 -12.49 -12.46
CA GLU A 17 -19.75 -13.74 -12.42
C GLU A 17 -18.56 -13.72 -13.39
N ASN A 18 -18.65 -12.96 -14.48
CA ASN A 18 -17.58 -12.84 -15.48
C ASN A 18 -16.72 -11.57 -15.28
N LEU A 19 -16.99 -10.76 -14.26
CA LEU A 19 -16.24 -9.54 -14.01
C LEU A 19 -14.83 -9.88 -13.51
N GLN A 20 -13.83 -9.59 -14.33
CA GLN A 20 -12.42 -9.76 -13.95
C GLN A 20 -11.96 -8.56 -13.13
N THR A 21 -11.84 -8.76 -11.82
CA THR A 21 -11.35 -7.73 -10.91
C THR A 21 -9.84 -7.81 -10.76
N CYS A 22 -9.19 -6.65 -10.68
CA CYS A 22 -7.72 -6.56 -10.63
C CYS A 22 -7.18 -6.30 -9.22
N SER A 23 -8.01 -6.08 -8.20
CA SER A 23 -7.54 -5.75 -6.85
C SER A 23 -8.50 -6.28 -5.77
N PRO A 24 -8.04 -6.44 -4.52
CA PRO A 24 -8.92 -6.82 -3.40
C PRO A 24 -10.11 -5.88 -3.21
N PHE A 25 -9.93 -4.59 -3.54
CA PHE A 25 -11.00 -3.58 -3.47
C PHE A 25 -12.05 -3.79 -4.56
N GLY A 26 -11.62 -4.14 -5.77
CA GLY A 26 -12.52 -4.50 -6.87
C GLY A 26 -13.29 -5.78 -6.56
N GLU A 27 -12.62 -6.79 -6.00
CA GLU A 27 -13.25 -8.05 -5.56
C GLU A 27 -14.32 -7.81 -4.48
N GLU A 28 -14.04 -6.93 -3.52
CA GLU A 28 -15.02 -6.53 -2.51
C GLU A 28 -16.20 -5.78 -3.14
N LEU A 29 -15.94 -4.82 -4.03
CA LEU A 29 -17.00 -4.08 -4.70
C LEU A 29 -17.91 -5.02 -5.51
N ALA A 30 -17.32 -5.91 -6.31
CA ALA A 30 -18.04 -6.88 -7.13
C ALA A 30 -18.96 -7.79 -6.30
N ARG A 31 -18.50 -8.24 -5.12
CA ARG A 31 -19.30 -9.06 -4.19
C ARG A 31 -20.52 -8.33 -3.62
N HIS A 32 -20.44 -7.01 -3.47
CA HIS A 32 -21.51 -6.18 -2.91
C HIS A 32 -22.32 -5.43 -3.98
N THR A 33 -21.98 -5.56 -5.27
CA THR A 33 -22.72 -4.96 -6.37
C THR A 33 -24.16 -5.48 -6.40
N ARG A 34 -25.10 -4.55 -6.48
CA ARG A 34 -26.54 -4.83 -6.54
C ARG A 34 -27.17 -4.12 -7.73
N ALA A 35 -28.35 -4.60 -8.13
CA ALA A 35 -29.18 -3.86 -9.08
C ALA A 35 -29.60 -2.51 -8.45
N TYR A 36 -29.47 -1.44 -9.23
CA TYR A 36 -29.90 -0.11 -8.85
C TYR A 36 -31.43 -0.04 -8.79
N PRO A 37 -32.02 0.49 -7.72
CA PRO A 37 -33.45 0.74 -7.68
C PRO A 37 -33.80 2.00 -8.51
N CYS A 38 -35.08 2.19 -8.82
CA CYS A 38 -35.52 3.26 -9.74
C CYS A 38 -35.12 4.66 -9.26
N GLU A 39 -35.06 4.87 -7.95
CA GLU A 39 -34.69 6.14 -7.32
C GLU A 39 -33.21 6.47 -7.54
N GLU A 40 -32.37 5.47 -7.85
CA GLU A 40 -30.94 5.63 -8.12
C GLU A 40 -30.64 5.66 -9.63
N ASN A 41 -31.63 5.90 -10.50
CA ASN A 41 -31.46 5.96 -11.96
C ASN A 41 -30.32 6.91 -12.38
N ALA A 42 -30.27 8.11 -11.78
CA ALA A 42 -29.22 9.08 -12.06
C ALA A 42 -27.81 8.54 -11.74
N ARG A 43 -27.68 7.74 -10.68
CA ARG A 43 -26.41 7.09 -10.31
C ARG A 43 -26.05 5.98 -11.31
N LEU A 44 -27.02 5.13 -11.65
CA LEU A 44 -26.83 4.11 -12.69
C LEU A 44 -26.35 4.73 -14.01
N CYS A 45 -26.94 5.85 -14.45
CA CYS A 45 -26.50 6.56 -15.65
C CYS A 45 -25.05 7.04 -15.56
N ARG A 46 -24.61 7.57 -14.40
CA ARG A 46 -23.20 8.00 -14.22
C ARG A 46 -22.22 6.82 -14.28
N GLU A 47 -22.55 5.70 -13.66
CA GLU A 47 -21.72 4.49 -13.68
C GLU A 47 -21.63 3.91 -15.11
N LEU A 48 -22.76 3.84 -15.82
CA LEU A 48 -22.78 3.39 -17.21
C LEU A 48 -22.05 4.36 -18.16
N GLU A 49 -22.08 5.66 -17.86
CA GLU A 49 -21.30 6.65 -18.59
C GLU A 49 -19.79 6.39 -18.41
N ASN A 50 -19.33 6.09 -17.20
CA ASN A 50 -17.93 5.73 -16.95
C ASN A 50 -17.52 4.49 -17.76
N VAL A 51 -18.36 3.45 -17.79
CA VAL A 51 -18.12 2.25 -18.61
C VAL A 51 -18.06 2.60 -20.09
N ARG A 52 -19.00 3.42 -20.60
CA ARG A 52 -19.01 3.88 -21.99
C ARG A 52 -17.70 4.62 -22.34
N LEU A 53 -17.30 5.58 -21.52
CA LEU A 53 -16.10 6.39 -21.74
C LEU A 53 -14.84 5.53 -21.80
N LEU A 54 -14.70 4.57 -20.88
CA LEU A 54 -13.57 3.64 -20.87
C LEU A 54 -13.59 2.72 -22.10
N ALA A 55 -14.76 2.17 -22.46
CA ALA A 55 -14.91 1.32 -23.64
C ALA A 55 -14.57 2.05 -24.95
N GLU A 56 -14.96 3.31 -25.09
CA GLU A 56 -14.63 4.14 -26.25
C GLU A 56 -13.14 4.50 -26.30
N THR A 57 -12.48 4.58 -25.15
CA THR A 57 -11.07 4.97 -25.03
C THR A 57 -10.12 3.88 -25.52
N ILE A 58 -10.51 2.61 -25.49
CA ILE A 58 -9.70 1.43 -25.91
C ILE A 58 -9.40 1.39 -27.43
N ARG A 59 -9.92 2.36 -28.20
CA ARG A 59 -9.75 2.43 -29.67
C ARG A 59 -8.32 2.77 -30.14
N SER A 60 -7.43 3.24 -29.26
CA SER A 60 -6.03 3.53 -29.60
C SER A 60 -5.04 2.70 -28.77
N ASP A 61 -3.87 2.40 -29.34
CA ASP A 61 -2.84 1.61 -28.65
C ASP A 61 -2.28 2.31 -27.41
N ALA A 62 -2.09 3.64 -27.47
CA ALA A 62 -1.62 4.42 -26.33
C ALA A 62 -2.60 4.37 -25.14
N ALA A 63 -3.91 4.43 -25.42
CA ALA A 63 -4.92 4.32 -24.38
C ALA A 63 -4.99 2.91 -23.79
N ARG A 64 -4.81 1.88 -24.62
CA ARG A 64 -4.74 0.48 -24.16
C ARG A 64 -3.53 0.27 -23.24
N GLU A 65 -2.37 0.82 -23.60
CA GLU A 65 -1.18 0.74 -22.76
C GLU A 65 -1.37 1.45 -21.41
N ALA A 66 -2.02 2.63 -21.40
CA ALA A 66 -2.33 3.35 -20.17
C ALA A 66 -3.28 2.55 -19.26
N LEU A 67 -4.33 1.95 -19.83
CA LEU A 67 -5.26 1.09 -19.10
C LEU A 67 -4.55 -0.15 -18.55
N SER A 68 -3.76 -0.84 -19.36
CA SER A 68 -2.99 -2.00 -18.92
C SER A 68 -1.96 -1.64 -17.83
N ALA A 69 -1.37 -0.45 -17.88
CA ALA A 69 -0.51 0.04 -16.80
C ALA A 69 -1.29 0.27 -15.50
N ALA A 70 -2.50 0.83 -15.58
CA ALA A 70 -3.36 1.02 -14.41
C ALA A 70 -3.83 -0.33 -13.83
N GLU A 71 -4.22 -1.29 -14.67
CA GLU A 71 -4.56 -2.67 -14.27
C GLU A 71 -3.39 -3.35 -13.56
N ARG A 72 -2.18 -3.27 -14.14
CA ARG A 72 -0.96 -3.80 -13.51
C ARG A 72 -0.69 -3.16 -12.15
N ALA A 73 -0.94 -1.86 -11.99
CA ALA A 73 -0.79 -1.18 -10.70
C ALA A 73 -1.85 -1.67 -9.68
N LEU A 74 -3.11 -1.79 -10.10
CA LEU A 74 -4.21 -2.33 -9.28
C LEU A 74 -3.92 -3.76 -8.79
N MET A 75 -3.37 -4.62 -9.64
CA MET A 75 -2.96 -6.00 -9.29
C MET A 75 -1.89 -6.07 -8.21
N GLN A 76 -1.15 -4.98 -7.99
CA GLN A 76 -0.10 -4.91 -6.98
C GLN A 76 -0.57 -4.28 -5.67
N LEU A 77 -1.80 -3.75 -5.62
CA LEU A 77 -2.38 -3.20 -4.41
C LEU A 77 -2.76 -4.31 -3.44
N LYS A 78 -2.31 -4.17 -2.20
CA LYS A 78 -2.77 -4.97 -1.07
C LYS A 78 -3.81 -4.20 -0.28
N ASP A 79 -4.71 -4.92 0.39
CA ASP A 79 -5.59 -4.32 1.38
C ASP A 79 -4.82 -4.04 2.67
N VAL A 80 -4.57 -2.76 2.93
CA VAL A 80 -3.85 -2.28 4.13
C VAL A 80 -4.79 -1.66 5.16
N ARG A 81 -6.12 -1.68 4.96
CA ARG A 81 -7.09 -1.03 5.86
C ARG A 81 -6.98 -1.54 7.29
N ARG A 82 -6.69 -2.83 7.47
CA ARG A 82 -6.47 -3.43 8.79
C ARG A 82 -5.22 -2.89 9.48
N SER A 83 -4.11 -2.76 8.75
CA SER A 83 -2.86 -2.19 9.28
C SER A 83 -3.05 -0.72 9.64
N VAL A 84 -3.74 0.05 8.79
CA VAL A 84 -4.11 1.45 9.08
C VAL A 84 -5.01 1.55 10.31
N ALA A 85 -6.01 0.70 10.46
CA ALA A 85 -6.85 0.71 11.66
C ALA A 85 -6.05 0.38 12.92
N ARG A 86 -5.16 -0.61 12.84
CA ARG A 86 -4.32 -1.06 13.96
C ARG A 86 -3.31 -0.01 14.42
N SER A 87 -2.88 0.90 13.54
CA SER A 87 -1.95 1.98 13.88
C SER A 87 -2.49 2.93 14.96
N ARG A 88 -3.82 2.95 15.14
CA ARG A 88 -4.51 3.73 16.18
C ARG A 88 -4.42 3.10 17.57
N GLU A 89 -4.18 1.80 17.63
CA GLU A 89 -4.23 1.03 18.88
C GLU A 89 -2.83 0.62 19.34
N MET A 90 -1.90 0.37 18.41
CA MET A 90 -0.58 -0.14 18.73
C MET A 90 0.47 0.22 17.68
N THR A 91 1.74 0.13 18.10
CA THR A 91 2.90 0.29 17.20
C THR A 91 2.82 -0.72 16.05
N LEU A 92 2.95 -0.25 14.82
CA LEU A 92 2.97 -1.10 13.64
C LEU A 92 4.26 -1.92 13.57
N THR A 93 4.14 -3.14 13.05
CA THR A 93 5.29 -4.00 12.77
C THR A 93 6.05 -3.51 11.53
N ASP A 94 7.27 -4.02 11.36
CA ASP A 94 8.05 -3.86 10.13
C ASP A 94 7.31 -4.37 8.90
N VAL A 95 6.60 -5.50 9.02
CA VAL A 95 5.76 -6.06 7.96
C VAL A 95 4.63 -5.10 7.60
N GLU A 96 3.95 -4.52 8.59
CA GLU A 96 2.85 -3.58 8.35
C GLU A 96 3.33 -2.28 7.69
N PHE A 97 4.45 -1.72 8.15
CA PHE A 97 5.07 -0.57 7.50
C PHE A 97 5.49 -0.87 6.07
N PHE A 98 6.07 -2.05 5.83
CA PHE A 98 6.42 -2.50 4.49
C PHE A 98 5.20 -2.57 3.57
N GLU A 99 4.08 -3.11 4.04
CA GLU A 99 2.85 -3.23 3.25
C GLU A 99 2.21 -1.87 2.97
N ILE A 100 2.18 -0.97 3.94
CA ILE A 100 1.71 0.41 3.77
C ILE A 100 2.59 1.16 2.77
N LYS A 101 3.93 1.09 2.93
CA LYS A 101 4.89 1.68 1.99
C LYS A 101 4.69 1.14 0.58
N ARG A 102 4.53 -0.18 0.43
CA ARG A 102 4.26 -0.82 -0.86
C ARG A 102 2.98 -0.25 -1.47
N PHE A 103 1.91 -0.19 -0.68
CA PHE A 103 0.62 0.32 -1.12
C PHE A 103 0.75 1.76 -1.63
N LEU A 104 1.38 2.66 -0.87
CA LEU A 104 1.58 4.06 -1.24
C LEU A 104 2.42 4.23 -2.51
N ILE A 105 3.50 3.45 -2.66
CA ILE A 105 4.31 3.47 -3.89
C ILE A 105 3.50 2.98 -5.10
N LYS A 106 2.63 1.97 -4.93
CA LYS A 106 1.77 1.48 -6.01
C LYS A 106 0.60 2.40 -6.30
N LEU A 107 0.12 3.16 -5.31
CA LEU A 107 -0.86 4.22 -5.49
C LEU A 107 -0.29 5.34 -6.37
N ASP A 108 0.97 5.75 -6.18
CA ASP A 108 1.64 6.72 -7.06
C ASP A 108 1.74 6.20 -8.50
N ALA A 109 2.11 4.93 -8.68
CA ALA A 109 2.15 4.31 -10.01
C ALA A 109 0.77 4.21 -10.67
N LEU A 110 -0.28 3.94 -9.88
CA LEU A 110 -1.66 3.95 -10.35
C LEU A 110 -2.09 5.36 -10.77
N ALA A 111 -1.80 6.38 -9.97
CA ALA A 111 -2.11 7.77 -10.29
C ALA A 111 -1.43 8.21 -11.59
N GLU A 112 -0.16 7.86 -11.78
CA GLU A 112 0.58 8.15 -13.01
C GLU A 112 -0.03 7.45 -14.22
N ALA A 113 -0.34 6.16 -14.12
CA ALA A 113 -0.98 5.41 -15.19
C ALA A 113 -2.38 5.97 -15.51
N PHE A 114 -3.18 6.28 -14.50
CA PHE A 114 -4.51 6.86 -14.62
C PHE A 114 -4.48 8.24 -15.28
N SER A 115 -3.45 9.06 -14.99
CA SER A 115 -3.27 10.38 -15.61
C SER A 115 -3.11 10.31 -17.14
N LYS A 116 -2.62 9.17 -17.65
CA LYS A 116 -2.39 8.95 -19.09
C LYS A 116 -3.64 8.46 -19.82
N ILE A 117 -4.73 8.18 -19.10
CA ILE A 117 -6.00 7.77 -19.71
C ILE A 117 -6.69 9.01 -20.31
N PRO A 118 -6.96 9.04 -21.63
CA PRO A 118 -7.52 10.22 -22.31
C PRO A 118 -8.85 10.73 -21.73
N CYS A 119 -9.74 9.83 -21.30
CA CYS A 119 -11.06 10.21 -20.79
C CYS A 119 -11.11 10.49 -19.29
N ARG A 120 -9.97 10.45 -18.56
CA ARG A 120 -9.96 10.47 -17.08
C ARG A 120 -10.76 11.62 -16.48
N GLU A 121 -10.64 12.83 -17.05
CA GLU A 121 -11.26 14.06 -16.53
C GLU A 121 -12.78 14.07 -16.75
N ARG A 122 -13.29 13.16 -17.59
CA ARG A 122 -14.71 12.98 -17.89
C ARG A 122 -15.34 11.86 -17.06
N LEU A 123 -14.54 11.07 -16.34
CA LEU A 123 -15.06 10.03 -15.47
C LEU A 123 -15.74 10.69 -14.26
N ASN A 124 -16.94 10.23 -13.97
CA ASN A 124 -17.74 10.69 -12.84
C ASN A 124 -17.23 10.03 -11.57
N GLU A 125 -16.93 10.83 -10.55
CA GLU A 125 -16.65 10.36 -9.18
C GLU A 125 -15.46 9.38 -9.07
N ILE A 126 -14.55 9.37 -10.05
CA ILE A 126 -13.31 8.57 -10.04
C ILE A 126 -12.11 9.50 -10.09
N ASP A 127 -11.38 9.57 -8.98
CA ASP A 127 -10.10 10.24 -8.89
C ASP A 127 -9.12 9.40 -8.07
N ILE A 128 -7.82 9.52 -8.37
CA ILE A 128 -6.74 8.80 -7.69
C ILE A 128 -5.83 9.83 -7.03
N HIS A 129 -5.95 9.93 -5.71
CA HIS A 129 -5.13 10.83 -4.92
C HIS A 129 -3.84 10.15 -4.43
N THR A 130 -2.70 10.75 -4.71
CA THR A 130 -1.43 10.37 -4.11
C THR A 130 -1.35 10.87 -2.67
N MET A 131 -0.54 10.21 -1.83
CA MET A 131 -0.39 10.57 -0.41
C MET A 131 1.10 10.78 -0.07
N PRO A 132 1.73 11.84 -0.58
CA PRO A 132 3.17 12.07 -0.43
C PRO A 132 3.60 12.23 1.03
N HIS A 133 2.77 12.84 1.88
CA HIS A 133 3.07 13.00 3.30
C HIS A 133 3.07 11.65 4.03
N ALA A 134 2.01 10.84 3.86
CA ALA A 134 1.96 9.47 4.36
C ALA A 134 3.17 8.63 3.90
N LEU A 135 3.58 8.77 2.63
CA LEU A 135 4.74 8.07 2.08
C LEU A 135 6.04 8.53 2.76
N SER A 136 6.21 9.83 2.97
CA SER A 136 7.40 10.37 3.65
C SER A 136 7.57 9.88 5.08
N ILE A 137 6.48 9.56 5.78
CA ILE A 137 6.53 9.01 7.14
C ILE A 137 7.08 7.58 7.13
N VAL A 138 6.67 6.76 6.17
CA VAL A 138 7.05 5.34 6.07
C VAL A 138 8.29 5.09 5.20
N ASP A 139 8.75 6.10 4.48
CA ASP A 139 9.94 6.12 3.61
C ASP A 139 10.74 7.43 3.82
N PRO A 140 11.31 7.64 5.02
CA PRO A 140 11.91 8.93 5.39
C PRO A 140 13.15 9.30 4.56
N ASP A 141 13.83 8.33 3.95
CA ASP A 141 14.96 8.58 3.05
C ASP A 141 14.55 8.76 1.58
N GLY A 142 13.26 8.57 1.26
CA GLY A 142 12.73 8.68 -0.10
C GLY A 142 13.32 7.67 -1.08
N MET A 143 13.98 6.61 -0.60
CA MET A 143 14.66 5.64 -1.46
C MET A 143 13.67 4.74 -2.19
N ARG A 144 12.41 4.69 -1.74
CA ARG A 144 11.35 3.80 -2.25
C ARG A 144 11.78 2.34 -2.22
N ALA A 145 12.73 2.02 -1.33
CA ALA A 145 13.31 0.69 -1.20
C ALA A 145 12.34 -0.24 -0.47
N MET A 146 12.04 -1.38 -1.09
CA MET A 146 11.12 -2.39 -0.53
C MET A 146 11.86 -3.30 0.46
N THR A 147 12.23 -2.77 1.63
CA THR A 147 12.92 -3.52 2.69
C THR A 147 12.13 -3.46 3.99
N PHE A 148 12.21 -4.50 4.81
CA PHE A 148 11.59 -4.56 6.15
C PHE A 148 12.41 -3.80 7.22
N ARG A 149 13.58 -3.27 6.86
CA ARG A 149 14.51 -2.69 7.82
C ARG A 149 14.28 -1.20 7.98
N VAL A 150 14.26 -0.72 9.23
CA VAL A 150 14.37 0.72 9.52
C VAL A 150 15.71 1.23 9.00
N SER A 151 15.68 2.31 8.20
CA SER A 151 16.88 2.89 7.59
C SER A 151 17.84 3.46 8.65
N ASP A 152 19.15 3.41 8.40
CA ASP A 152 20.16 4.06 9.26
C ASP A 152 19.93 5.58 9.36
N SER A 153 19.30 6.18 8.34
CA SER A 153 18.95 7.60 8.32
C SER A 153 17.84 7.96 9.31
N ALA A 154 17.08 6.99 9.81
CA ALA A 154 15.97 7.24 10.72
C ALA A 154 16.44 7.66 12.12
N SER A 155 17.67 7.30 12.52
CA SER A 155 18.25 7.72 13.80
C SER A 155 19.77 7.64 13.77
N ALA A 156 20.42 8.71 14.24
CA ALA A 156 21.86 8.75 14.44
C ALA A 156 22.33 7.70 15.48
N GLU A 157 21.51 7.39 16.47
CA GLU A 157 21.81 6.37 17.48
C GLU A 157 21.71 4.97 16.87
N LEU A 158 20.69 4.68 16.06
CA LEU A 158 20.59 3.40 15.34
C LEU A 158 21.81 3.17 14.43
N ALA A 159 22.22 4.20 13.67
CA ALA A 159 23.40 4.15 12.83
C ALA A 159 24.70 3.95 13.65
N LYS A 160 24.78 4.49 14.87
CA LYS A 160 25.90 4.27 15.79
C LYS A 160 25.92 2.82 16.30
N ILE A 161 24.81 2.31 16.80
CA ILE A 161 24.66 0.93 17.30
C ILE A 161 25.06 -0.08 16.21
N ARG A 162 24.57 0.11 14.97
CA ARG A 162 24.88 -0.80 13.85
C ARG A 162 26.36 -0.78 13.45
N ARG A 163 27.04 0.37 13.57
CA ARG A 163 28.50 0.48 13.37
C ARG A 163 29.27 -0.23 14.47
N GLU A 164 28.87 -0.06 15.74
CA GLU A 164 29.45 -0.77 16.88
C GLU A 164 29.29 -2.29 16.71
N ARG A 165 28.09 -2.77 16.38
CA ARG A 165 27.85 -4.22 16.15
C ARG A 165 28.72 -4.76 15.02
N LYS A 166 28.82 -4.04 13.90
CA LYS A 166 29.67 -4.44 12.76
C LYS A 166 31.14 -4.56 13.16
N ARG A 167 31.62 -3.70 14.06
CA ARG A 167 32.98 -3.76 14.62
C ARG A 167 33.15 -5.01 15.48
N VAL A 168 32.25 -5.24 16.45
CA VAL A 168 32.28 -6.43 17.32
C VAL A 168 32.21 -7.72 16.50
N ASP A 169 31.31 -7.80 15.51
CA ASP A 169 31.21 -8.95 14.59
C ASP A 169 32.49 -9.14 13.74
N ALA A 170 33.24 -8.07 13.45
CA ALA A 170 34.51 -8.18 12.75
C ALA A 170 35.64 -8.67 13.67
N GLU A 171 35.63 -8.27 14.94
CA GLU A 171 36.58 -8.75 15.95
C GLU A 171 36.33 -10.23 16.27
N LEU A 172 35.09 -10.64 16.50
CA LEU A 172 34.71 -12.05 16.70
C LEU A 172 35.08 -12.94 15.51
N ARG A 173 34.97 -12.44 14.27
CA ARG A 173 35.37 -13.18 13.06
C ARG A 173 36.86 -13.48 12.98
N ARG A 174 37.70 -12.78 13.75
CA ARG A 174 39.14 -13.09 13.86
C ARG A 174 39.43 -14.24 14.83
N ASP A 175 38.40 -14.82 15.43
CA ASP A 175 38.46 -15.89 16.41
C ASP A 175 39.44 -15.61 17.57
N PRO A 176 39.23 -14.49 18.31
CA PRO A 176 40.09 -14.16 19.43
C PRO A 176 39.92 -15.20 20.54
N VAL A 177 41.06 -15.68 21.07
CA VAL A 177 41.06 -16.64 22.19
C VAL A 177 40.80 -15.92 23.52
N GLU A 178 41.39 -14.73 23.70
CA GLU A 178 41.17 -13.89 24.87
C GLU A 178 40.06 -12.87 24.62
N GLY A 179 39.18 -12.66 25.61
CA GLY A 179 38.13 -11.64 25.53
C GLY A 179 36.92 -12.02 24.66
N ARG A 180 36.86 -13.26 24.14
CA ARG A 180 35.73 -13.75 23.34
C ARG A 180 34.39 -13.62 24.07
N ASP A 181 34.31 -14.07 25.32
CA ASP A 181 33.08 -14.01 26.12
C ASP A 181 32.60 -12.57 26.31
N ALA A 182 33.52 -11.62 26.47
CA ALA A 182 33.20 -10.20 26.57
C ALA A 182 32.64 -9.66 25.25
N LEU A 183 33.22 -10.03 24.11
CA LEU A 183 32.73 -9.66 22.78
C LEU A 183 31.35 -10.28 22.48
N GLU A 184 31.10 -11.53 22.91
CA GLU A 184 29.79 -12.18 22.77
C GLU A 184 28.72 -11.51 23.64
N ALA A 185 29.09 -11.11 24.87
CA ALA A 185 28.23 -10.33 25.75
C ALA A 185 27.92 -8.93 25.16
N GLU A 186 28.94 -8.25 24.63
CA GLU A 186 28.78 -6.95 23.96
C GLU A 186 27.89 -7.06 22.72
N ARG A 187 28.07 -8.09 21.89
CA ARG A 187 27.21 -8.37 20.72
C ARG A 187 25.75 -8.54 21.13
N THR A 188 25.49 -9.27 22.21
CA THR A 188 24.14 -9.49 22.75
C THR A 188 23.51 -8.17 23.23
N LEU A 189 24.28 -7.35 23.96
CA LEU A 189 23.83 -6.03 24.41
C LEU A 189 23.51 -5.10 23.23
N LEU A 190 24.35 -5.09 22.20
CA LEU A 190 24.14 -4.29 20.98
C LEU A 190 22.90 -4.73 20.20
N ALA A 191 22.62 -6.04 20.14
CA ALA A 191 21.40 -6.54 19.52
C ALA A 191 20.14 -6.05 20.27
N ALA A 192 20.13 -6.12 21.61
CA ALA A 192 19.02 -5.63 22.41
C ALA A 192 18.84 -4.10 22.31
N ARG A 193 19.94 -3.34 22.24
CA ARG A 193 19.91 -1.88 22.01
C ARG A 193 19.36 -1.53 20.63
N GLU A 194 19.76 -2.27 19.58
CA GLU A 194 19.23 -2.07 18.22
C GLU A 194 17.73 -2.32 18.16
N GLU A 195 17.25 -3.43 18.74
CA GLU A 195 15.82 -3.75 18.78
C GLU A 195 15.01 -2.68 19.54
N SER A 196 15.53 -2.20 20.67
CA SER A 196 14.89 -1.14 21.45
C SER A 196 14.79 0.18 20.68
N GLU A 197 15.85 0.54 19.96
CA GLU A 197 15.88 1.76 19.15
C GLU A 197 14.99 1.65 17.91
N GLU A 198 14.96 0.50 17.24
CA GLU A 198 14.03 0.24 16.13
C GLU A 198 12.57 0.26 16.59
N LEU A 199 12.27 -0.27 17.78
CA LEU A 199 10.93 -0.16 18.38
C LEU A 199 10.56 1.31 18.63
N ARG A 200 11.46 2.09 19.24
CA ARG A 200 11.24 3.53 19.47
C ARG A 200 10.92 4.26 18.17
N ILE A 201 11.72 4.06 17.13
CA ILE A 201 11.52 4.67 15.81
C ILE A 201 10.18 4.25 15.21
N ARG A 202 9.83 2.96 15.24
CA ARG A 202 8.53 2.47 14.75
C ARG A 202 7.36 3.07 15.52
N THR A 203 7.48 3.25 16.82
CA THR A 203 6.45 3.90 17.63
C THR A 203 6.27 5.36 17.21
N GLU A 204 7.36 6.09 16.97
CA GLU A 204 7.31 7.47 16.49
C GLU A 204 6.71 7.57 15.08
N MET A 205 7.14 6.71 14.16
CA MET A 205 6.57 6.62 12.82
C MET A 205 5.10 6.26 12.85
N THR A 206 4.68 5.34 13.74
CA THR A 206 3.28 4.93 13.88
C THR A 206 2.44 6.11 14.35
N ARG A 207 2.93 6.85 15.36
CA ARG A 207 2.25 8.04 15.85
C ARG A 207 2.08 9.09 14.75
N ALA A 208 3.16 9.42 14.05
CA ALA A 208 3.12 10.39 12.94
C ALA A 208 2.15 9.95 11.82
N PHE A 209 2.17 8.66 11.47
CA PHE A 209 1.27 8.10 10.47
C PHE A 209 -0.20 8.18 10.90
N THR A 210 -0.49 7.83 12.16
CA THR A 210 -1.84 7.88 12.73
C THR A 210 -2.37 9.31 12.77
N GLU A 211 -1.57 10.29 13.24
CA GLU A 211 -1.94 11.71 13.26
C GLU A 211 -2.36 12.20 11.87
N HIS A 212 -1.58 11.88 10.83
CA HIS A 212 -1.93 12.24 9.46
C HIS A 212 -3.18 11.55 8.93
N SER A 213 -3.41 10.28 9.30
CA SER A 213 -4.59 9.50 8.87
C SER A 213 -5.93 10.03 9.40
N HIS A 214 -5.93 10.96 10.36
CA HIS A 214 -7.11 11.58 10.94
C HIS A 214 -7.47 12.94 10.30
N GLU A 215 -6.54 13.56 9.58
CA GLU A 215 -6.71 14.89 8.99
C GLU A 215 -7.27 14.86 7.56
N THR A 216 -7.39 13.67 6.96
CA THR A 216 -7.83 13.45 5.56
C THR A 216 -9.09 12.59 5.52
#